data_AF-A0A0U2V624-F1
#
_entry.id   AF-A0A0U2V624-F1
#
_cell.length_a   1.000
_cell.length_b   1.000
_cell.length_c   1.000
_cell.angle_alpha   90.00
_cell.angle_beta   90.00
_cell.angle_gamma   90.00
#
_symmetry.space_group_name_H-M   'P 1'
#
loop_
_entity.id
_entity.type
_entity.pdbx_description
1 polymer ?
#
loop_
_entity_poly.entity_id
_entity_poly.type
_entity_poly.pdbx_seq_one_letter_code
_entity_poly.pdbx_strand_id
1 'polypeptide(L)' 'MARGQQKIQSQQKAAEKAAKLKKQAGHSANDQKKAAAAALKASCAVCKSQMPDPKTYKQHFENKHPKNELPAELKDV' A
#
# COMPACT_ATOMS: atom_id res chain seq x y z
N MET A 1 -23.34 -15.48 -42.41
CA MET A 1 -23.00 -14.53 -41.32
C MET A 1 -21.92 -15.06 -40.34
N ALA A 2 -21.02 -15.97 -40.74
CA ALA A 2 -20.02 -16.58 -39.82
C ALA A 2 -18.79 -15.69 -39.50
N ARG A 3 -18.43 -14.75 -40.40
CA ARG A 3 -17.29 -13.84 -40.19
C ARG A 3 -17.53 -12.78 -39.12
N GLY A 4 -18.79 -12.41 -38.87
CA GLY A 4 -19.16 -11.43 -37.84
C GLY A 4 -18.93 -11.96 -36.44
N GLN A 5 -19.38 -13.20 -36.17
CA GLN A 5 -19.20 -13.87 -34.88
C GLN A 5 -17.71 -14.04 -34.52
N GLN A 6 -16.89 -14.45 -35.49
CA GLN A 6 -15.45 -14.60 -35.29
C GLN A 6 -14.78 -13.26 -34.97
N LYS A 7 -15.19 -12.17 -35.63
CA LYS A 7 -14.68 -10.82 -35.33
C LYS A 7 -15.04 -10.39 -33.90
N ILE A 8 -16.29 -10.57 -33.48
CA ILE A 8 -16.74 -10.22 -32.13
C ILE A 8 -15.99 -11.02 -31.06
N GLN A 9 -15.83 -12.33 -31.27
CA GLN A 9 -15.10 -13.18 -30.34
C GLN A 9 -13.61 -12.79 -30.24
N SER A 10 -12.99 -12.39 -31.36
CA SER A 10 -11.60 -11.92 -31.37
C SER A 10 -11.43 -10.59 -30.61
N GLN A 11 -12.37 -9.66 -30.75
CA GLN A 11 -12.37 -8.39 -30.04
C GLN A 11 -12.58 -8.58 -28.53
N GLN A 12 -13.49 -9.47 -28.13
CA GLN A 12 -13.70 -9.81 -26.73
C GLN A 12 -12.45 -10.43 -26.09
N LYS A 13 -11.81 -11.39 -26.76
CA LYS A 13 -10.54 -11.99 -26.28
C LYS A 13 -9.41 -10.96 -26.18
N ALA A 14 -9.31 -10.02 -27.11
CA ALA A 14 -8.31 -8.95 -27.06
C ALA A 14 -8.58 -7.97 -25.90
N ALA A 15 -9.83 -7.57 -25.69
CA ALA A 15 -10.24 -6.71 -24.59
C ALA A 15 -9.99 -7.38 -23.23
N GLU A 16 -10.29 -8.68 -23.09
CA GLU A 16 -10.01 -9.45 -21.87
C GLU A 16 -8.51 -9.53 -21.57
N LYS A 17 -7.67 -9.78 -22.59
CA LYS A 17 -6.21 -9.81 -22.43
C LYS A 17 -5.68 -8.44 -22.00
N ALA A 18 -6.15 -7.36 -22.61
CA ALA A 18 -5.77 -6.01 -22.23
C ALA A 18 -6.20 -5.67 -20.79
N ALA A 19 -7.41 -6.07 -20.38
CA ALA A 19 -7.90 -5.87 -19.01
C ALA A 19 -7.08 -6.69 -17.98
N LYS A 20 -6.72 -7.93 -18.31
CA LYS A 20 -5.85 -8.77 -17.44
C LYS A 20 -4.44 -8.17 -17.31
N LEU A 21 -3.86 -7.69 -18.40
CA LEU A 21 -2.55 -7.01 -18.39
C LEU A 21 -2.60 -5.71 -17.56
N LYS A 22 -3.66 -4.90 -17.70
CA LYS A 22 -3.84 -3.68 -16.89
C LYS A 22 -3.98 -3.98 -15.39
N LYS A 23 -4.71 -5.04 -15.02
CA LYS A 23 -4.80 -5.49 -13.62
C LYS A 23 -3.47 -5.98 -13.07
N GLN A 24 -2.65 -6.65 -13.88
CA GLN A 24 -1.31 -7.08 -13.48
C GLN A 24 -0.31 -5.92 -13.37
N ALA A 25 -0.42 -4.90 -14.23
CA ALA A 25 0.47 -3.74 -14.22
C ALA A 25 0.37 -2.90 -12.93
N GLY A 26 -0.79 -2.88 -12.25
CA GLY A 26 -0.98 -2.15 -11.00
C GLY A 26 -0.51 -2.86 -9.73
N HIS A 27 -0.12 -4.14 -9.83
CA HIS A 27 0.31 -4.95 -8.68
C HIS A 27 1.78 -5.38 -8.78
N SER A 28 2.61 -4.60 -9.49
CA SER A 28 4.04 -4.92 -9.54
C SER A 28 4.62 -4.93 -8.13
N ALA A 29 5.52 -5.88 -7.85
CA ALA A 29 6.17 -5.99 -6.54
C ALA A 29 6.90 -4.69 -6.16
N ASN A 30 7.29 -3.89 -7.15
CA ASN A 30 7.96 -2.60 -6.92
C ASN A 30 6.95 -1.52 -6.49
N ASP A 31 5.75 -1.49 -7.08
CA ASP A 31 4.69 -0.56 -6.69
C ASP A 31 4.14 -0.88 -5.31
N GLN A 32 3.99 -2.17 -4.97
CA GLN A 32 3.58 -2.59 -3.62
C GLN A 32 4.62 -2.20 -2.56
N LYS A 33 5.92 -2.36 -2.86
CA LYS A 33 7.01 -1.93 -1.97
C LYS A 33 7.02 -0.42 -1.76
N LYS A 34 6.80 0.36 -2.82
CA LYS A 34 6.69 1.83 -2.72
C LYS A 34 5.48 2.27 -1.90
N ALA A 35 4.33 1.62 -2.11
CA ALA A 35 3.13 1.90 -1.33
C ALA A 35 3.32 1.55 0.16
N ALA A 36 3.99 0.43 0.46
CA ALA A 36 4.31 0.04 1.84
C ALA A 36 5.29 1.03 2.51
N ALA A 37 6.31 1.49 1.79
CA ALA A 37 7.23 2.52 2.30
C ALA A 37 6.51 3.86 2.53
N ALA A 38 5.59 4.26 1.66
CA ALA A 38 4.77 5.46 1.83
C ALA A 38 3.75 5.33 2.99
N ALA A 39 3.37 4.10 3.36
CA ALA A 39 2.51 3.86 4.50
C ALA A 39 3.23 4.04 5.84
N LEU A 40 4.56 3.91 5.89
CA LEU A 40 5.38 4.09 7.10
C LEU A 40 5.65 5.59 7.34
N LYS A 41 4.72 6.25 8.02
CA LYS A 41 4.73 7.72 8.20
C LYS A 41 5.44 8.18 9.47
N ALA A 42 5.40 7.40 10.55
CA ALA A 42 5.94 7.81 11.84
C ALA A 42 7.20 7.00 12.18
N SER A 43 8.26 7.68 12.64
CA SER A 43 9.48 7.03 13.12
C SER A 43 9.64 7.24 14.62
N CYS A 44 9.91 6.17 15.37
CA CYS A 44 10.10 6.29 16.81
C CYS A 44 11.37 7.07 17.15
N ALA A 45 11.23 8.16 17.93
CA ALA A 45 12.37 8.97 18.36
C ALA A 45 13.41 8.20 19.21
N VAL A 46 13.02 7.10 19.87
CA VAL A 46 13.90 6.36 20.77
C VAL A 46 14.57 5.18 20.07
N CYS A 47 13.79 4.29 19.44
CA CYS A 47 14.31 3.07 18.82
C CYS A 47 14.34 3.10 17.29
N LYS A 48 13.91 4.19 16.65
CA LYS A 48 13.85 4.37 15.18
C LYS A 48 12.97 3.35 14.44
N SER A 49 12.13 2.60 15.16
CA SER A 49 11.11 1.75 14.56
C SER A 49 10.13 2.60 13.74
N GLN A 50 9.89 2.19 12.48
CA GLN A 50 8.92 2.85 11.61
C GLN A 50 7.53 2.25 11.85
N MET A 51 6.54 3.11 12.10
CA MET A 51 5.16 2.76 12.37
C MET A 51 4.25 3.39 11.32
N PRO A 52 3.27 2.64 10.79
CA PRO A 52 2.41 3.14 9.73
C PRO A 52 1.36 4.15 10.21
N ASP A 53 0.98 4.06 11.48
CA ASP A 53 -0.15 4.80 12.03
C ASP A 53 0.21 5.43 13.40
N PRO A 54 -0.23 6.67 13.67
CA PRO A 54 -0.02 7.36 14.96
C PRO A 54 -0.56 6.56 16.15
N LYS A 55 -1.69 5.86 15.98
CA LYS A 55 -2.27 4.99 17.02
C LYS A 55 -1.31 3.87 17.42
N THR A 56 -0.73 3.18 16.43
CA THR A 56 0.23 2.11 16.70
C THR A 56 1.52 2.68 17.28
N TYR A 57 1.90 3.91 16.90
CA TYR A 57 3.05 4.59 17.45
C TYR A 57 2.86 4.96 18.94
N LYS A 58 1.68 5.45 19.34
CA LYS A 58 1.32 5.69 20.75
C LYS A 58 1.37 4.41 21.58
N GLN A 59 0.75 3.33 21.10
CA GLN A 59 0.79 2.03 21.76
C GLN A 59 2.21 1.47 21.86
N HIS A 60 3.05 1.68 20.85
CA HIS A 60 4.46 1.32 20.89
C HIS A 60 5.19 2.09 22.00
N PHE A 61 4.96 3.41 22.10
CA PHE A 61 5.64 4.26 23.07
C PHE A 61 5.23 3.94 24.50
N GLU A 62 3.93 3.76 24.77
CA GLU A 62 3.42 3.40 26.10
C GLU A 62 3.95 2.04 26.60
N ASN A 63 4.10 1.05 25.71
CA ASN A 63 4.54 -0.30 26.09
C ASN A 63 6.07 -0.48 26.12
N LYS A 64 6.82 0.21 25.24
CA LYS A 64 8.27 0.01 25.08
C LYS A 64 9.12 1.16 25.63
N HIS A 65 8.55 2.34 25.78
CA HIS A 65 9.24 3.54 26.27
C HIS A 65 8.51 4.20 27.45
N PRO A 66 8.16 3.45 28.53
CA PRO A 66 7.34 3.95 29.64
C PRO A 66 8.03 5.03 30.49
N LYS A 67 9.33 5.27 30.31
CA LYS A 67 10.12 6.28 31.03
C LYS A 67 10.40 7.53 30.21
N ASN A 68 10.09 7.54 28.91
CA ASN A 68 10.34 8.68 28.04
C ASN A 68 9.04 9.47 27.89
N GLU A 69 9.13 10.79 27.78
CA GLU A 69 7.97 11.63 27.50
C GLU A 69 7.51 11.41 26.06
N LEU A 70 6.19 11.33 25.84
CA LEU A 70 5.64 11.20 24.49
C LEU A 70 6.20 12.32 23.59
N PRO A 71 6.74 12.01 22.41
CA PRO A 71 7.26 13.01 21.50
C PRO A 71 6.14 13.98 21.13
N ALA A 72 6.45 15.28 21.05
CA ALA A 72 5.48 16.34 20.74
C ALA A 72 4.72 16.09 19.43
N GLU A 73 5.35 15.40 18.48
CA GLU A 73 4.77 14.95 17.19
C GLU A 73 3.56 14.00 17.32
N LEU A 74 3.39 13.36 18.50
CA LEU A 74 2.29 12.45 18.82
C LEU A 74 1.22 13.10 19.73
N LYS A 75 1.46 14.32 20.24
CA LYS A 75 0.51 15.00 21.13
C LYS A 75 -0.64 15.67 20.38
N ASP A 76 -0.46 15.96 19.09
CA ASP A 76 -1.39 16.73 18.25
C ASP A 76 -2.09 15.88 17.16
N VAL A 77 -2.04 14.54 17.28
CA VAL A 77 -2.71 13.59 16.37
C VAL A 77 -3.75 12.74 17.09
#